data_AF-A0A975RFC9-F1
#
_entry.id   AF-A0A975RFC9-F1
#
_cell.length_a   1.000
_cell.length_b   1.000
_cell.length_c   1.000
_cell.angle_alpha   90.00
_cell.angle_beta   90.00
_cell.angle_gamma   90.00
#
_symmetry.space_group_name_H-M   'P 1'
#
loop_
_entity.id
_entity.type
_entity.pdbx_description
1 polymer ?
#
loop_
_entity_poly.entity_id
_entity_poly.type
_entity_poly.pdbx_seq_one_letter_code
_entity_poly.pdbx_strand_id
1 'polypeptide(L)'
;MSEPRYETRPHELANGSYDLRDGQPFDLRTTATFAGQPRFGATEASGKVDLEAVGEAVGFPGGQRISVDPAEITGLEQVRTETGPLVPPPDRLTEEAQQDLVIGIGRTLRDFLTARGEPWERIDAVFSAVGEAARLTVTSTAGELVLSWSAPPEVSQLFGDLRAGMAVPGYGTWTNAEFTLRADGTFDFDFDADQPPRLAIGSSAYAKELEFFPRTEETIPAWWRPLAKLPYTTEFRHAKVVEDRSPIPEDDAVKVLRYLERCPVVGPEPHHTDGLWIWPAAVADQLRERGVPPEPELLTRIRERGFQPVWPPDVVRAAAEADLLGHPRPTEWGPEFAEPDEVALVEDGSALDPGLTAAELFTVLVKRLDEYGVSRDAYRIGSHADGLWCLERVGARWQVARYENGEPVRPTVFPRPAEAAQELLGALLIFPARPWAGRETALETGKQVADWPIQPVDGEPPLTLLRNKRMIRLAEGTGVTRYGGTDGNFAFARGTRFDRTSLPVSRAGQRHEYALARPLYVVTGITVPWAGQPGGGVAYVLPKPLGAHVADGSVEHRGSSGTS
;
A
#
# COMPACT_ATOMS: atom_id res chain seq x y z
N MET A 1 -6.75 4.06 -31.08
CA MET A 1 -5.34 4.15 -30.68
C MET A 1 -4.93 2.73 -30.38
N SER A 2 -4.09 2.18 -31.24
CA SER A 2 -3.68 0.77 -31.16
C SER A 2 -2.73 0.61 -29.97
N GLU A 3 -2.94 -0.41 -29.15
CA GLU A 3 -2.06 -0.74 -28.03
C GLU A 3 -0.65 -1.09 -28.53
N PRO A 4 0.42 -0.73 -27.78
CA PRO A 4 1.78 -1.11 -28.13
C PRO A 4 1.93 -2.64 -28.11
N ARG A 5 2.55 -3.18 -29.16
CA ARG A 5 2.92 -4.60 -29.25
C ARG A 5 4.25 -4.81 -28.54
N TYR A 6 4.26 -5.70 -27.55
CA TYR A 6 5.48 -6.17 -26.90
C TYR A 6 5.87 -7.51 -27.54
N GLU A 7 7.12 -7.68 -27.97
CA GLU A 7 7.71 -8.96 -28.41
C GLU A 7 9.00 -9.16 -27.61
N THR A 8 9.23 -10.36 -27.08
CA THR A 8 10.56 -10.75 -26.57
C THR A 8 11.07 -11.94 -27.42
N ARG A 9 12.37 -12.00 -27.72
CA ARG A 9 12.98 -13.09 -28.52
C ARG A 9 13.83 -13.98 -27.60
N PRO A 10 14.21 -15.21 -27.97
CA PRO A 10 15.06 -16.05 -27.11
C PRO A 10 16.38 -15.30 -26.82
N HIS A 11 16.57 -14.91 -25.56
CA HIS A 11 17.72 -14.15 -25.10
C HIS A 11 18.41 -14.92 -23.98
N GLU A 12 19.74 -15.01 -24.03
CA GLU A 12 20.52 -15.42 -22.86
C GLU A 12 20.36 -14.33 -21.79
N LEU A 13 19.72 -14.68 -20.68
CA LEU A 13 19.71 -13.83 -19.49
C LEU A 13 21.15 -13.69 -19.00
N ALA A 14 21.54 -12.47 -18.65
CA ALA A 14 22.85 -12.21 -18.05
C ALA A 14 22.86 -12.62 -16.57
N ASN A 15 22.41 -13.83 -16.27
CA ASN A 15 22.33 -14.36 -14.92
C ASN A 15 23.59 -15.14 -14.60
N GLY A 16 24.22 -14.82 -13.48
CA GLY A 16 25.42 -15.52 -13.03
C GLY A 16 26.40 -14.58 -12.33
N SER A 17 27.57 -15.13 -12.04
CA SER A 17 28.68 -14.40 -11.43
C SER A 17 29.65 -13.92 -12.52
N TYR A 18 30.05 -12.66 -12.44
CA TYR A 18 30.87 -11.99 -13.46
C TYR A 18 32.03 -11.25 -12.81
N ASP A 19 33.21 -11.33 -13.44
CA ASP A 19 34.38 -10.51 -13.15
C ASP A 19 35.05 -10.16 -14.49
N LEU A 20 34.51 -9.14 -15.18
CA LEU A 20 34.82 -8.87 -16.59
C LEU A 20 36.06 -7.97 -16.78
N ARG A 21 36.50 -7.30 -15.72
CA ARG A 21 37.62 -6.34 -15.74
C ARG A 21 38.69 -6.65 -14.67
N ASP A 22 38.73 -7.89 -14.17
CA ASP A 22 39.67 -8.39 -13.16
C ASP A 22 39.80 -7.43 -11.97
N GLY A 23 38.69 -7.16 -11.27
CA GLY A 23 38.70 -6.09 -10.27
C GLY A 23 37.61 -6.07 -9.20
N GLN A 24 36.40 -6.58 -9.47
CA GLN A 24 35.29 -6.59 -8.52
C GLN A 24 34.22 -7.61 -8.98
N PRO A 25 34.20 -8.85 -8.44
CA PRO A 25 33.21 -9.83 -8.84
C PRO A 25 31.80 -9.46 -8.37
N PHE A 26 30.81 -9.62 -9.24
CA PHE A 26 29.41 -9.34 -8.93
C PHE A 26 28.48 -10.40 -9.47
N ASP A 27 27.38 -10.63 -8.77
CA ASP A 27 26.30 -11.48 -9.23
C ASP A 27 25.22 -10.63 -9.89
N LEU A 28 24.76 -11.07 -11.06
CA LEU A 28 23.69 -10.40 -11.80
C LEU A 28 22.47 -11.31 -11.88
N ARG A 29 21.30 -10.75 -11.63
CA ARG A 29 20.00 -11.41 -11.77
C ARG A 29 19.04 -10.53 -12.55
N THR A 30 18.48 -11.06 -13.62
CA THR A 30 17.46 -10.38 -14.42
C THR A 30 16.08 -10.71 -13.85
N THR A 31 15.30 -9.68 -13.53
CA THR A 31 13.89 -9.78 -13.15
C THR A 31 13.03 -9.21 -14.27
N ALA A 32 11.88 -9.85 -14.51
CA ALA A 32 10.93 -9.44 -15.53
C ALA A 32 9.66 -8.90 -14.87
N THR A 33 9.14 -7.82 -15.44
CA THR A 33 7.81 -7.27 -15.17
C THR A 33 6.91 -7.61 -16.35
N PHE A 34 5.73 -8.13 -16.06
CA PHE A 34 4.77 -8.55 -17.08
C PHE A 34 3.56 -7.61 -17.06
N ALA A 35 2.81 -7.55 -18.15
CA ALA A 35 1.68 -6.63 -18.32
C ALA A 35 0.69 -6.71 -17.14
N GLY A 36 0.82 -5.74 -16.23
CA GLY A 36 0.11 -5.65 -14.97
C GLY A 36 0.32 -6.78 -13.98
N GLN A 37 1.52 -7.37 -13.88
CA GLN A 37 1.91 -8.26 -12.78
C GLN A 37 2.96 -7.59 -11.85
N PRO A 38 3.16 -8.08 -10.61
CA PRO A 38 4.34 -7.74 -9.81
C PRO A 38 5.65 -8.33 -10.38
N ARG A 39 6.79 -7.83 -9.89
CA ARG A 39 8.15 -8.20 -10.34
C ARG A 39 8.50 -9.65 -10.00
N PHE A 40 9.14 -10.40 -10.91
CA PHE A 40 9.64 -11.76 -10.67
C PHE A 40 11.10 -11.92 -11.09
N GLY A 41 11.91 -12.64 -10.32
CA GLY A 41 13.31 -12.91 -10.69
C GLY A 41 13.46 -14.17 -11.53
N ALA A 42 14.06 -14.02 -12.72
CA ALA A 42 14.33 -15.11 -13.65
C ALA A 42 15.73 -15.70 -13.43
N THR A 43 15.89 -17.01 -13.63
CA THR A 43 17.15 -17.74 -13.43
C THR A 43 17.63 -18.56 -14.63
N GLU A 44 16.86 -18.70 -15.73
CA GLU A 44 17.32 -19.45 -16.92
C GLU A 44 17.12 -18.70 -18.25
N ALA A 45 18.12 -18.82 -19.14
CA ALA A 45 18.15 -18.33 -20.53
C ALA A 45 17.04 -18.89 -21.47
N SER A 46 16.21 -19.82 -20.97
CA SER A 46 15.22 -20.56 -21.76
C SER A 46 13.83 -19.92 -21.81
N GLY A 47 13.64 -18.74 -21.20
CA GLY A 47 12.31 -18.14 -21.01
C GLY A 47 11.45 -18.85 -19.96
N LYS A 48 12.04 -19.78 -19.19
CA LYS A 48 11.44 -20.41 -18.02
C LYS A 48 11.93 -19.71 -16.76
N VAL A 49 11.00 -19.24 -15.95
CA VAL A 49 11.29 -18.56 -14.67
C VAL A 49 11.12 -19.58 -13.54
N ASP A 50 12.16 -19.76 -12.72
CA ASP A 50 12.12 -20.54 -11.49
C ASP A 50 11.78 -19.62 -10.31
N LEU A 51 10.67 -19.89 -9.62
CA LEU A 51 10.10 -19.04 -8.58
C LEU A 51 10.30 -19.68 -7.20
N GLU A 52 11.54 -19.64 -6.69
CA GLU A 52 11.85 -20.28 -5.40
C GLU A 52 11.54 -19.39 -4.17
N ALA A 53 11.45 -18.06 -4.32
CA ALA A 53 11.43 -17.13 -3.17
C ALA A 53 10.08 -16.48 -2.81
N VAL A 54 8.96 -16.89 -3.41
CA VAL A 54 7.62 -16.29 -3.13
C VAL A 54 6.69 -17.27 -2.41
N GLY A 55 7.11 -18.53 -2.23
CA GLY A 55 6.25 -19.62 -1.77
C GLY A 55 5.90 -19.62 -0.28
N GLU A 56 6.81 -19.21 0.60
CA GLU A 56 6.62 -19.38 2.05
C GLU A 56 5.65 -18.37 2.68
N ALA A 57 5.56 -17.14 2.16
CA ALA A 57 4.72 -16.11 2.77
C ALA A 57 3.22 -16.27 2.45
N VAL A 58 2.86 -17.02 1.40
CA VAL A 58 1.48 -17.03 0.85
C VAL A 58 0.93 -18.44 0.58
N GLY A 59 1.64 -19.51 0.98
CA GLY A 59 1.13 -20.88 0.88
C GLY A 59 1.02 -21.42 -0.55
N PHE A 60 1.91 -20.98 -1.46
CA PHE A 60 2.07 -21.64 -2.76
C PHE A 60 2.86 -22.94 -2.56
N PRO A 61 2.40 -24.10 -3.06
CA PRO A 61 3.24 -25.29 -3.12
C PRO A 61 4.42 -25.03 -4.05
N GLY A 62 5.63 -25.09 -3.49
CA GLY A 62 6.88 -24.78 -4.18
C GLY A 62 7.14 -25.67 -5.40
N GLY A 63 7.84 -25.12 -6.40
CA GLY A 63 8.46 -25.88 -7.48
C GLY A 63 7.78 -25.86 -8.86
N GLN A 64 6.90 -24.89 -9.14
CA GLN A 64 6.30 -24.78 -10.48
C GLN A 64 7.14 -23.88 -11.40
N ARG A 65 7.82 -24.49 -12.38
CA ARG A 65 8.45 -23.77 -13.51
C ARG A 65 7.37 -23.17 -14.40
N ILE A 66 7.36 -21.85 -14.57
CA ILE A 66 6.41 -21.15 -15.44
C ILE A 66 7.12 -20.77 -16.75
N SER A 67 6.54 -21.19 -17.88
CA SER A 67 6.91 -20.71 -19.21
C SER A 67 5.98 -19.54 -19.55
N VAL A 68 6.54 -18.37 -19.84
CA VAL A 68 5.76 -17.16 -20.17
C VAL A 68 5.99 -16.79 -21.63
N ASP A 69 4.95 -16.28 -22.30
CA ASP A 69 5.09 -15.74 -23.66
C ASP A 69 6.00 -14.49 -23.59
N PRO A 70 7.11 -14.48 -24.33
CA PRO A 70 7.98 -13.31 -24.47
C PRO A 70 7.22 -11.99 -24.78
N ALA A 71 6.08 -12.05 -25.49
CA ALA A 71 5.24 -10.89 -25.79
C ALA A 71 4.50 -10.28 -24.58
N GLU A 72 4.52 -10.93 -23.41
CA GLU A 72 3.83 -10.46 -22.20
C GLU A 72 4.77 -9.70 -21.23
N ILE A 73 6.07 -9.59 -21.56
CA ILE A 73 7.06 -8.84 -20.78
C ILE A 73 6.94 -7.33 -21.10
N THR A 74 6.59 -6.54 -20.10
CA THR A 74 6.48 -5.07 -20.19
C THR A 74 7.67 -4.35 -19.57
N GLY A 75 8.58 -5.07 -18.91
CA GLY A 75 9.79 -4.51 -18.32
C GLY A 75 10.83 -5.59 -18.04
N LEU A 76 12.10 -5.27 -18.23
CA LEU A 76 13.24 -6.07 -17.76
C LEU A 76 14.13 -5.17 -16.94
N GLU A 77 14.51 -5.64 -15.75
CA GLU A 77 15.50 -4.98 -14.90
C GLU A 77 16.55 -6.02 -14.50
N GLN A 78 17.78 -5.56 -14.28
CA GLN A 78 18.89 -6.38 -13.83
C GLN A 78 19.32 -5.89 -12.46
N VAL A 79 19.36 -6.80 -11.49
CA VAL A 79 19.83 -6.55 -10.13
C VAL A 79 21.24 -7.11 -10.02
N ARG A 80 22.21 -6.21 -9.81
CA ARG A 80 23.60 -6.51 -9.50
C ARG A 80 23.77 -6.54 -7.99
N THR A 81 24.45 -7.55 -7.48
CA THR A 81 24.91 -7.64 -6.09
C THR A 81 26.42 -7.83 -6.08
N GLU A 82 27.14 -6.94 -5.42
CA GLU A 82 28.58 -7.07 -5.23
C GLU A 82 28.87 -8.28 -4.33
N THR A 83 29.82 -9.12 -4.73
CA THR A 83 30.20 -10.31 -3.94
C THR A 83 31.46 -10.07 -3.10
N GLY A 84 32.17 -8.97 -3.35
CA GLY A 84 33.33 -8.50 -2.61
C GLY A 84 33.18 -7.05 -2.13
N PRO A 85 34.11 -6.57 -1.29
CA PRO A 85 34.11 -5.19 -0.84
C PRO A 85 34.41 -4.25 -2.01
N LEU A 86 33.52 -3.29 -2.25
CA LEU A 86 33.71 -2.31 -3.30
C LEU A 86 34.84 -1.36 -2.90
N VAL A 87 35.94 -1.37 -3.66
CA VAL A 87 37.09 -0.50 -3.41
C VAL A 87 37.10 0.62 -4.44
N PRO A 88 36.70 1.85 -4.08
CA PRO A 88 36.84 2.98 -5.00
C PRO A 88 38.32 3.24 -5.31
N PRO A 89 38.63 3.76 -6.51
CA PRO A 89 39.99 4.19 -6.80
C PRO A 89 40.44 5.26 -5.79
N PRO A 90 41.74 5.31 -5.45
CA PRO A 90 42.26 6.22 -4.43
C PRO A 90 42.04 7.70 -4.79
N ASP A 91 42.04 8.00 -6.09
CA ASP A 91 41.78 9.32 -6.64
C ASP A 91 40.59 9.28 -7.59
N ARG A 92 39.84 10.38 -7.63
CA ARG A 92 38.75 10.58 -8.61
C ARG A 92 39.32 10.49 -10.03
N LEU A 93 38.62 9.75 -10.89
CA LEU A 93 38.97 9.65 -12.31
C LEU A 93 39.02 11.04 -12.96
N THR A 94 39.91 11.22 -13.93
CA THR A 94 39.93 12.44 -14.75
C THR A 94 38.64 12.57 -15.56
N GLU A 95 38.30 13.79 -15.98
CA GLU A 95 37.12 14.03 -16.84
C GLU A 95 37.19 13.20 -18.13
N GLU A 96 38.38 13.06 -18.72
CA GLU A 96 38.62 12.23 -19.89
C GLU A 96 38.32 10.74 -19.63
N ALA A 97 38.81 10.18 -18.51
CA ALA A 97 38.54 8.79 -18.15
C ALA A 97 37.06 8.54 -17.79
N GLN A 98 36.39 9.52 -17.16
CA GLN A 98 34.94 9.48 -16.94
C GLN A 98 34.19 9.47 -18.28
N GLN A 99 34.57 10.36 -19.21
CA GLN A 99 33.97 10.44 -20.53
C GLN A 99 34.19 9.15 -21.35
N ASP A 100 35.36 8.52 -21.25
CA ASP A 100 35.65 7.23 -21.90
C ASP A 100 34.74 6.11 -21.39
N LEU A 101 34.43 6.07 -20.09
CA LEU A 101 33.48 5.11 -19.53
C LEU A 101 32.05 5.37 -20.03
N VAL A 102 31.60 6.62 -20.08
CA VAL A 102 30.27 6.99 -20.63
C VAL A 102 30.16 6.61 -22.12
N ILE A 103 31.20 6.90 -22.92
CA ILE A 103 31.28 6.47 -24.31
C ILE A 103 31.27 4.94 -24.41
N GLY A 104 31.94 4.25 -23.49
CA GLY A 104 31.91 2.80 -23.35
C GLY A 104 30.50 2.26 -23.15
N ILE A 105 29.70 2.86 -22.26
CA ILE A 105 28.29 2.48 -22.02
C ILE A 105 27.49 2.58 -23.32
N GLY A 106 27.54 3.74 -23.98
CA GLY A 106 26.82 3.97 -25.23
C GLY A 106 27.24 3.01 -26.35
N ARG A 107 28.54 2.74 -26.48
CA ARG A 107 29.08 1.79 -27.47
C ARG A 107 28.58 0.37 -27.23
N THR A 108 28.66 -0.11 -25.99
CA THR A 108 28.22 -1.46 -25.62
C THR A 108 26.71 -1.64 -25.89
N LEU A 109 25.89 -0.67 -25.50
CA LEU A 109 24.44 -0.70 -25.75
C LEU A 109 24.09 -0.67 -27.24
N ARG A 110 24.74 0.22 -28.01
CA ARG A 110 24.55 0.32 -29.46
C ARG A 110 24.93 -0.97 -30.17
N ASP A 111 26.11 -1.50 -29.88
CA ASP A 111 26.63 -2.70 -30.54
C ASP A 111 25.77 -3.92 -30.17
N PHE A 112 25.29 -3.99 -28.92
CA PHE A 112 24.33 -4.98 -28.45
C PHE A 112 23.01 -4.98 -29.22
N LEU A 113 22.38 -3.81 -29.42
CA LEU A 113 21.13 -3.71 -30.19
C LEU A 113 21.36 -3.89 -31.70
N THR A 114 22.45 -3.36 -32.24
CA THR A 114 22.79 -3.48 -33.67
C THR A 114 23.01 -4.94 -34.07
N ALA A 115 23.71 -5.72 -33.24
CA ALA A 115 23.94 -7.14 -33.48
C ALA A 115 22.65 -7.97 -33.54
N ARG A 116 21.55 -7.47 -32.95
CA ARG A 116 20.23 -8.12 -32.94
C ARG A 116 19.37 -7.74 -34.14
N GLY A 117 19.78 -6.73 -34.92
CA GLY A 117 19.05 -6.28 -36.11
C GLY A 117 17.75 -5.54 -35.79
N GLU A 118 17.57 -5.10 -34.56
CA GLU A 118 16.35 -4.42 -34.10
C GLU A 118 16.45 -2.91 -34.38
N PRO A 119 15.44 -2.29 -35.02
CA PRO A 119 15.44 -0.85 -35.24
C PRO A 119 15.23 -0.11 -33.92
N TRP A 120 16.03 0.93 -33.68
CA TRP A 120 15.91 1.82 -32.52
C TRP A 120 16.23 3.25 -32.94
N GLU A 121 15.53 4.21 -32.35
CA GLU A 121 15.76 5.66 -32.52
C GLU A 121 16.40 6.24 -31.26
N ARG A 122 16.06 5.68 -30.10
CA ARG A 122 16.54 6.07 -28.77
C ARG A 122 16.73 4.85 -27.87
N ILE A 123 17.79 4.84 -27.08
CA ILE A 123 18.04 3.89 -25.99
C ILE A 123 18.07 4.69 -24.69
N ASP A 124 17.38 4.21 -23.68
CA ASP A 124 17.36 4.75 -22.33
C ASP A 124 17.87 3.69 -21.36
N ALA A 125 18.84 4.05 -20.53
CA ALA A 125 19.37 3.21 -19.46
C ALA A 125 19.28 3.96 -18.13
N VAL A 126 18.61 3.34 -17.16
CA VAL A 126 18.47 3.88 -15.80
C VAL A 126 19.21 2.96 -14.84
N PHE A 127 20.18 3.52 -14.13
CA PHE A 127 21.01 2.80 -13.17
C PHE A 127 20.87 3.42 -11.78
N SER A 128 20.59 2.59 -10.77
CA SER A 128 20.50 3.03 -9.38
C SER A 128 21.31 2.10 -8.49
N ALA A 129 22.13 2.64 -7.58
CA ALA A 129 23.01 1.84 -6.75
C ALA A 129 23.21 2.42 -5.35
N VAL A 130 23.17 1.54 -4.34
CA VAL A 130 23.49 1.81 -2.94
C VAL A 130 24.07 0.57 -2.29
N GLY A 131 25.21 0.75 -1.63
CA GLY A 131 25.93 -0.29 -0.91
C GLY A 131 26.41 -1.35 -1.87
N GLU A 132 26.00 -2.60 -1.61
CA GLU A 132 26.36 -3.75 -2.44
C GLU A 132 25.36 -4.03 -3.54
N ALA A 133 24.28 -3.26 -3.71
CA ALA A 133 23.28 -3.55 -4.72
C ALA A 133 23.12 -2.42 -5.74
N ALA A 134 22.92 -2.81 -6.98
CA ALA A 134 22.57 -1.92 -8.06
C ALA A 134 21.43 -2.50 -8.91
N ARG A 135 20.67 -1.63 -9.55
CA ARG A 135 19.62 -1.94 -10.51
C ARG A 135 19.93 -1.25 -11.82
N LEU A 136 19.79 -1.96 -12.93
CA LEU A 136 19.87 -1.45 -14.29
C LEU A 136 18.59 -1.78 -15.05
N THR A 137 17.96 -0.79 -15.67
CA THR A 137 16.87 -0.98 -16.64
C THR A 137 17.31 -0.40 -17.98
N VAL A 138 17.10 -1.14 -19.07
CA VAL A 138 17.43 -0.67 -20.42
C VAL A 138 16.23 -0.83 -21.32
N THR A 139 15.83 0.26 -21.97
CA THR A 139 14.75 0.29 -22.95
C THR A 139 15.21 0.90 -24.26
N SER A 140 14.63 0.47 -25.38
CA SER A 140 14.79 1.15 -26.67
C SER A 140 13.44 1.55 -27.23
N THR A 141 13.39 2.70 -27.91
CA THR A 141 12.20 3.22 -28.57
C THR A 141 12.42 3.30 -30.08
N ALA A 142 11.44 2.88 -30.87
CA ALA A 142 11.36 3.07 -32.32
C ALA A 142 9.91 3.43 -32.72
N GLY A 143 9.64 4.70 -33.01
CA GLY A 143 8.26 5.17 -33.19
C GLY A 143 7.42 4.96 -31.92
N GLU A 144 6.33 4.19 -32.03
CA GLU A 144 5.46 3.84 -30.88
C GLU A 144 5.90 2.55 -30.14
N LEU A 145 6.92 1.85 -30.64
CA LEU A 145 7.40 0.61 -30.06
C LEU A 145 8.45 0.89 -28.97
N VAL A 146 8.22 0.39 -27.75
CA VAL A 146 9.20 0.40 -26.65
C VAL A 146 9.53 -1.04 -26.27
N LEU A 147 10.82 -1.39 -26.31
CA LEU A 147 11.32 -2.72 -25.95
C LEU A 147 12.21 -2.62 -24.71
N SER A 148 12.11 -3.61 -23.82
CA SER A 148 12.98 -3.73 -22.64
C SER A 148 14.04 -4.80 -22.87
N TRP A 149 15.22 -4.62 -22.29
CA TRP A 149 16.39 -5.45 -22.57
C TRP A 149 17.08 -5.95 -21.30
N SER A 150 17.48 -7.23 -21.31
CA SER A 150 18.56 -7.74 -20.45
C SER A 150 19.88 -7.32 -21.07
N ALA A 151 20.48 -6.23 -20.58
CA ALA A 151 21.72 -5.71 -21.13
C ALA A 151 22.92 -6.66 -20.85
N PRO A 152 24.01 -6.56 -21.61
CA PRO A 152 25.24 -7.27 -21.29
C PRO A 152 25.76 -6.88 -19.90
N PRO A 153 26.32 -7.81 -19.12
CA PRO A 153 26.86 -7.50 -17.78
C PRO A 153 27.93 -6.40 -17.82
N GLU A 154 28.64 -6.24 -18.93
CA GLU A 154 29.59 -5.15 -19.19
C GLU A 154 28.98 -3.77 -18.97
N VAL A 155 27.70 -3.58 -19.30
CA VAL A 155 27.00 -2.29 -19.10
C VAL A 155 26.90 -1.99 -17.61
N SER A 156 26.45 -2.97 -16.81
CA SER A 156 26.36 -2.81 -15.36
C SER A 156 27.73 -2.64 -14.71
N GLN A 157 28.79 -3.28 -15.25
CA GLN A 157 30.16 -3.06 -14.81
C GLN A 157 30.62 -1.62 -15.08
N LEU A 158 30.42 -1.13 -16.31
CA LEU A 158 30.80 0.23 -16.72
C LEU A 158 30.15 1.32 -15.85
N PHE A 159 28.87 1.20 -15.53
CA PHE A 159 28.20 2.11 -14.59
C PHE A 159 28.80 2.04 -13.19
N GLY A 160 29.12 0.84 -12.70
CA GLY A 160 29.78 0.65 -11.40
C GLY A 160 31.18 1.28 -11.35
N ASP A 161 31.98 1.09 -12.39
CA ASP A 161 33.32 1.68 -12.52
C ASP A 161 33.25 3.21 -12.58
N LEU A 162 32.31 3.75 -13.35
CA LEU A 162 32.08 5.20 -13.45
C LEU A 162 31.67 5.77 -12.10
N ARG A 163 30.73 5.10 -11.42
CA ARG A 163 30.27 5.48 -10.08
C ARG A 163 31.41 5.49 -9.06
N ALA A 164 32.20 4.42 -9.03
CA ALA A 164 33.34 4.32 -8.14
C ALA A 164 34.38 5.41 -8.45
N GLY A 165 34.68 5.62 -9.73
CA GLY A 165 35.63 6.62 -10.20
C GLY A 165 35.19 8.08 -10.04
N MET A 166 33.89 8.33 -9.86
CA MET A 166 33.34 9.67 -9.62
C MET A 166 33.23 10.02 -8.12
N ALA A 167 33.58 9.09 -7.23
CA ALA A 167 33.53 9.33 -5.80
C ALA A 167 34.42 10.51 -5.39
N VAL A 168 33.87 11.38 -4.53
CA VAL A 168 34.57 12.53 -3.96
C VAL A 168 34.71 12.32 -2.45
N PRO A 169 35.93 12.40 -1.90
CA PRO A 169 36.15 12.25 -0.46
C PRO A 169 35.26 13.20 0.36
N GLY A 170 34.47 12.64 1.29
CA GLY A 170 33.56 13.40 2.16
C GLY A 170 32.23 13.81 1.50
N TYR A 171 32.04 13.62 0.19
CA TYR A 171 30.75 13.80 -0.48
C TYR A 171 30.14 12.48 -0.94
N GLY A 172 30.96 11.42 -1.04
CA GLY A 172 30.56 10.12 -1.56
C GLY A 172 30.41 10.13 -3.07
N THR A 173 29.49 9.33 -3.60
CA THR A 173 29.17 9.25 -5.03
C THR A 173 27.66 9.31 -5.26
N TRP A 174 27.25 9.30 -6.53
CA TRP A 174 25.85 9.39 -6.94
C TRP A 174 25.07 8.07 -6.74
N THR A 175 23.76 8.17 -6.55
CA THR A 175 22.85 7.04 -6.26
C THR A 175 22.03 6.64 -7.48
N ASN A 176 21.74 7.59 -8.37
CA ASN A 176 20.99 7.39 -9.60
C ASN A 176 21.75 7.97 -10.79
N ALA A 177 21.65 7.31 -11.95
CA ALA A 177 22.12 7.81 -13.23
C ALA A 177 21.13 7.46 -14.33
N GLU A 178 20.94 8.40 -15.25
CA GLU A 178 20.11 8.25 -16.45
C GLU A 178 21.00 8.49 -17.67
N PHE A 179 21.00 7.55 -18.61
CA PHE A 179 21.76 7.63 -19.86
C PHE A 179 20.82 7.50 -21.04
N THR A 180 20.90 8.43 -21.98
CA THR A 180 20.13 8.41 -23.23
C THR A 180 21.07 8.38 -24.42
N LEU A 181 20.86 7.48 -25.37
CA LEU A 181 21.57 7.44 -26.67
C LEU A 181 20.58 7.52 -27.83
N ARG A 182 20.83 8.42 -28.79
CA ARG A 182 20.06 8.52 -30.03
C ARG A 182 20.78 7.86 -31.20
N ALA A 183 20.01 7.48 -32.22
CA ALA A 183 20.52 6.78 -33.41
C ALA A 183 21.57 7.58 -34.21
N ASP A 184 21.57 8.91 -34.10
CA ASP A 184 22.58 9.80 -34.70
C ASP A 184 23.92 9.82 -33.92
N GLY A 185 24.01 9.08 -32.82
CA GLY A 185 25.18 9.01 -31.95
C GLY A 185 25.25 10.10 -30.88
N THR A 186 24.26 11.02 -30.83
CA THR A 186 24.15 11.97 -29.72
C THR A 186 23.71 11.24 -28.45
N PHE A 187 24.35 11.55 -27.33
CA PHE A 187 24.03 10.96 -26.05
C PHE A 187 23.97 12.03 -24.95
N ASP A 188 23.29 11.68 -23.87
CA ASP A 188 23.15 12.48 -22.66
C ASP A 188 23.33 11.58 -21.43
N PHE A 189 23.97 12.10 -20.39
CA PHE A 189 24.21 11.40 -19.13
C PHE A 189 23.99 12.36 -17.97
N ASP A 190 23.04 12.03 -17.11
CA ASP A 190 22.72 12.76 -15.90
C ASP A 190 22.85 11.81 -14.68
N PHE A 191 23.21 12.36 -13.53
CA PHE A 191 23.32 11.64 -12.27
C PHE A 191 22.86 12.48 -11.09
N ASP A 192 22.31 11.81 -10.09
CA ASP A 192 21.80 12.43 -8.87
C ASP A 192 22.38 11.70 -7.64
N ALA A 193 22.90 12.48 -6.69
CA ALA A 193 23.49 11.98 -5.45
C ALA A 193 22.62 12.23 -4.20
N ASP A 194 21.56 13.01 -4.34
CA ASP A 194 20.75 13.56 -3.26
C ASP A 194 19.32 13.02 -3.26
N GLN A 195 18.89 12.37 -4.33
CA GLN A 195 17.61 11.66 -4.40
C GLN A 195 17.73 10.21 -3.91
N PRO A 196 16.68 9.68 -3.26
CA PRO A 196 16.59 8.26 -2.93
C PRO A 196 16.83 7.38 -4.16
N PRO A 197 17.49 6.23 -3.99
CA PRO A 197 17.82 5.40 -5.13
C PRO A 197 16.56 4.69 -5.64
N ARG A 198 16.42 4.54 -6.96
CA ARG A 198 15.23 3.90 -7.57
C ARG A 198 15.30 2.36 -7.54
N LEU A 199 15.68 1.80 -6.40
CA LEU A 199 15.69 0.36 -6.13
C LEU A 199 15.19 0.02 -4.73
N ALA A 200 14.45 -1.08 -4.61
CA ALA A 200 13.99 -1.59 -3.33
C ALA A 200 15.15 -2.31 -2.64
N ILE A 201 15.54 -1.88 -1.45
CA ILE A 201 16.73 -2.39 -0.76
C ILE A 201 16.56 -2.34 0.77
N GLY A 202 17.18 -3.29 1.46
CA GLY A 202 17.16 -3.32 2.92
C GLY A 202 18.02 -2.20 3.54
N SER A 203 17.63 -1.76 4.74
CA SER A 203 18.27 -0.68 5.50
C SER A 203 19.79 -0.85 5.68
N SER A 204 20.30 -2.08 5.74
CA SER A 204 21.74 -2.35 5.91
C SER A 204 22.59 -1.87 4.74
N ALA A 205 22.05 -1.76 3.53
CA ALA A 205 22.81 -1.30 2.36
C ALA A 205 23.21 0.18 2.48
N TYR A 206 22.39 1.00 3.13
CA TYR A 206 22.65 2.41 3.36
C TYR A 206 23.82 2.66 4.33
N ALA A 207 24.03 1.77 5.29
CA ALA A 207 25.20 1.82 6.16
C ALA A 207 26.47 1.39 5.40
N LYS A 208 26.40 0.28 4.65
CA LYS A 208 27.52 -0.20 3.80
C LYS A 208 27.94 0.82 2.75
N GLU A 209 26.98 1.54 2.17
CA GLU A 209 27.27 2.61 1.21
C GLU A 209 28.16 3.70 1.81
N LEU A 210 27.97 4.06 3.09
CA LEU A 210 28.82 5.03 3.77
C LEU A 210 30.20 4.46 4.13
N GLU A 211 30.32 3.13 4.25
CA GLU A 211 31.62 2.46 4.39
C GLU A 211 32.40 2.50 3.06
N PHE A 212 31.72 2.27 1.92
CA PHE A 212 32.34 2.29 0.60
C PHE A 212 32.62 3.71 0.08
N PHE A 213 31.68 4.63 0.30
CA PHE A 213 31.72 6.01 -0.18
C PHE A 213 31.45 6.99 0.95
N PRO A 214 32.45 7.26 1.82
CA PRO A 214 32.27 8.09 3.00
C PRO A 214 31.77 9.50 2.68
N ARG A 215 30.72 9.90 3.41
CA ARG A 215 30.13 11.23 3.40
C ARG A 215 30.37 11.92 4.74
N THR A 216 30.53 13.25 4.76
CA THR A 216 30.51 14.05 5.99
C THR A 216 29.07 14.22 6.49
N GLU A 217 28.91 14.66 7.73
CA GLU A 217 27.58 14.85 8.34
C GLU A 217 26.69 15.81 7.53
N GLU A 218 27.28 16.80 6.88
CA GLU A 218 26.58 17.82 6.08
C GLU A 218 26.17 17.32 4.69
N THR A 219 26.84 16.29 4.16
CA THR A 219 26.59 15.76 2.80
C THR A 219 25.72 14.49 2.80
N ILE A 220 25.36 13.97 3.98
CA ILE A 220 24.37 12.89 4.12
C ILE A 220 22.97 13.48 3.99
N PRO A 221 22.17 13.10 2.97
CA PRO A 221 20.80 13.58 2.81
C PRO A 221 19.92 13.20 4.01
N ALA A 222 18.97 14.07 4.36
CA ALA A 222 18.12 13.87 5.54
C ALA A 222 17.30 12.56 5.50
N TRP A 223 16.85 12.14 4.31
CA TRP A 223 16.09 10.89 4.12
C TRP A 223 16.93 9.63 4.35
N TRP A 224 18.26 9.72 4.24
CA TRP A 224 19.16 8.57 4.35
C TRP A 224 19.41 8.19 5.81
N ARG A 225 19.48 9.18 6.71
CA ARG A 225 19.78 8.98 8.14
C ARG A 225 18.91 7.91 8.83
N PRO A 226 17.56 7.89 8.70
CA PRO A 226 16.75 6.83 9.28
C PRO A 226 17.09 5.45 8.70
N LEU A 227 17.32 5.36 7.40
CA LEU A 227 17.61 4.11 6.69
C LEU A 227 18.99 3.54 7.08
N ALA A 228 20.00 4.40 7.26
CA ALA A 228 21.33 4.02 7.73
C ALA A 228 21.43 3.89 9.27
N LYS A 229 20.34 4.12 10.00
CA LYS A 229 20.32 4.15 11.49
C LYS A 229 21.38 5.10 12.06
N LEU A 230 21.59 6.24 11.41
CA LEU A 230 22.51 7.26 11.88
C LEU A 230 21.88 8.10 12.99
N PRO A 231 22.69 8.75 13.84
CA PRO A 231 22.15 9.62 14.87
C PRO A 231 21.33 10.79 14.30
N TYR A 232 20.32 11.22 15.04
CA TYR A 232 19.59 12.46 14.74
C TYR A 232 20.44 13.69 15.07
N THR A 233 20.86 14.43 14.05
CA THR A 233 21.84 15.52 14.16
C THR A 233 21.26 16.92 14.05
N THR A 234 19.93 17.10 13.91
CA THR A 234 19.37 18.45 13.89
C THR A 234 19.74 19.17 15.18
N GLU A 235 20.32 20.35 15.02
CA GLU A 235 20.72 21.22 16.12
C GLU A 235 19.50 21.88 16.75
N PHE A 236 19.42 21.81 18.07
CA PHE A 236 18.36 22.46 18.82
C PHE A 236 18.75 23.87 19.20
N ARG A 237 17.79 24.80 19.13
CA ARG A 237 17.93 26.14 19.68
C ARG A 237 17.43 26.15 21.11
N HIS A 238 18.21 26.75 22.01
CA HIS A 238 17.87 26.81 23.43
C HIS A 238 17.37 28.19 23.80
N ALA A 239 16.10 28.29 24.19
CA ALA A 239 15.55 29.54 24.69
C ALA A 239 15.94 29.73 26.16
N LYS A 240 16.32 30.96 26.48
CA LYS A 240 16.71 31.39 27.82
C LYS A 240 15.61 32.25 28.44
N VAL A 241 15.50 32.14 29.76
CA VAL A 241 14.76 33.08 30.59
C VAL A 241 15.50 34.42 30.57
N VAL A 242 14.84 35.51 30.16
CA VAL A 242 15.47 36.84 30.03
C VAL A 242 14.55 37.87 30.62
N GLU A 243 15.06 38.74 31.48
CA GLU A 243 14.23 39.58 32.36
C GLU A 243 13.59 40.80 31.71
N ASP A 244 14.14 41.33 30.62
CA ASP A 244 13.74 42.64 30.08
C ASP A 244 13.39 42.57 28.59
N ARG A 245 12.08 42.49 28.29
CA ARG A 245 11.52 42.54 26.93
C ARG A 245 10.18 43.24 26.91
N SER A 246 9.91 43.95 25.81
CA SER A 246 8.63 44.61 25.57
C SER A 246 7.48 43.59 25.59
N PRO A 247 6.38 43.86 26.33
CA PRO A 247 5.21 42.99 26.36
C PRO A 247 4.59 42.81 24.98
N ILE A 248 3.93 41.66 24.78
CA ILE A 248 3.12 41.36 23.59
C ILE A 248 1.64 41.62 23.87
N PRO A 249 0.79 41.79 22.82
CA PRO A 249 -0.65 41.93 23.01
C PRO A 249 -1.25 40.79 23.84
N GLU A 250 -2.23 41.10 24.69
CA GLU A 250 -2.81 40.14 25.65
C GLU A 250 -3.39 38.88 24.96
N ASP A 251 -4.07 39.07 23.82
CA ASP A 251 -4.59 37.97 23.01
C ASP A 251 -3.49 37.04 22.46
N ASP A 252 -2.32 37.58 22.14
CA ASP A 252 -1.16 36.80 21.72
C ASP A 252 -0.52 36.11 22.93
N ALA A 253 -0.42 36.79 24.08
CA ALA A 253 0.18 36.24 25.30
C ALA A 253 -0.52 34.95 25.75
N VAL A 254 -1.85 34.91 25.74
CA VAL A 254 -2.63 33.70 26.09
C VAL A 254 -2.32 32.53 25.15
N LYS A 255 -2.19 32.81 23.85
CA LYS A 255 -1.92 31.78 22.84
C LYS A 255 -0.46 31.28 22.91
N VAL A 256 0.48 32.19 23.13
CA VAL A 256 1.91 31.87 23.33
C VAL A 256 2.09 31.04 24.59
N LEU A 257 1.48 31.44 25.70
CA LEU A 257 1.53 30.69 26.95
C LEU A 257 1.02 29.25 26.76
N ARG A 258 -0.15 29.09 26.11
CA ARG A 258 -0.70 27.77 25.78
C ARG A 258 0.26 26.95 24.91
N TYR A 259 0.93 27.57 23.94
CA TYR A 259 1.92 26.87 23.12
C TYR A 259 3.08 26.35 23.97
N LEU A 260 3.68 27.23 24.78
CA LEU A 260 4.84 26.91 25.61
C LEU A 260 4.57 25.78 26.61
N GLU A 261 3.36 25.74 27.19
CA GLU A 261 2.95 24.74 28.20
C GLU A 261 2.51 23.39 27.60
N ARG A 262 1.95 23.39 26.38
CA ARG A 262 1.37 22.17 25.77
C ARG A 262 2.34 21.39 24.91
N CYS A 263 3.46 21.97 24.53
CA CYS A 263 4.55 21.21 23.90
C CYS A 263 5.06 20.11 24.85
N PRO A 264 5.51 18.96 24.32
CA PRO A 264 5.94 17.85 25.16
C PRO A 264 7.13 18.19 26.04
N VAL A 265 7.14 17.63 27.26
CA VAL A 265 8.25 17.71 28.21
C VAL A 265 9.33 16.69 27.83
N VAL A 266 10.59 17.08 27.96
CA VAL A 266 11.78 16.27 27.72
C VAL A 266 12.76 16.40 28.90
N GLY A 267 13.43 15.30 29.24
CA GLY A 267 14.41 15.26 30.32
C GLY A 267 13.83 15.29 31.75
N PRO A 268 14.71 15.13 32.76
CA PRO A 268 14.31 15.08 34.17
C PRO A 268 13.95 16.45 34.76
N GLU A 269 14.60 17.52 34.28
CA GLU A 269 14.19 18.90 34.58
C GLU A 269 13.20 19.34 33.50
N PRO A 270 12.03 19.91 33.85
CA PRO A 270 10.94 20.14 32.90
C PRO A 270 11.33 21.19 31.84
N HIS A 271 11.86 20.70 30.73
CA HIS A 271 12.06 21.44 29.49
C HIS A 271 11.01 21.00 28.49
N HIS A 272 10.55 21.91 27.65
CA HIS A 272 9.62 21.63 26.58
C HIS A 272 10.34 21.74 25.25
N THR A 273 9.83 21.03 24.23
CA THR A 273 10.34 21.14 22.86
C THR A 273 9.23 21.13 21.81
N ASP A 274 9.45 21.89 20.73
CA ASP A 274 8.61 21.84 19.52
C ASP A 274 9.26 21.15 18.32
N GLY A 275 10.38 20.48 18.57
CA GLY A 275 11.19 19.76 17.59
C GLY A 275 12.31 20.57 16.95
N LEU A 276 12.40 21.88 17.21
CA LEU A 276 13.59 22.69 16.88
C LEU A 276 14.08 23.50 18.07
N TRP A 277 13.15 24.02 18.88
CA TRP A 277 13.50 24.73 20.10
C TRP A 277 13.35 23.83 21.32
N ILE A 278 14.21 24.08 22.31
CA ILE A 278 14.12 23.56 23.68
C ILE A 278 14.05 24.77 24.60
N TRP A 279 13.14 24.76 25.58
CA TRP A 279 13.03 25.83 26.57
C TRP A 279 12.66 25.28 27.95
N PRO A 280 13.18 25.87 29.04
CA PRO A 280 12.76 25.49 30.38
C PRO A 280 11.32 25.95 30.65
N ALA A 281 10.58 25.22 31.49
CA ALA A 281 9.23 25.58 31.93
C ALA A 281 9.14 27.03 32.47
N ALA A 282 10.24 27.53 33.05
CA ALA A 282 10.37 28.90 33.54
C ALA A 282 10.10 30.00 32.48
N VAL A 283 10.25 29.71 31.17
CA VAL A 283 9.88 30.66 30.11
C VAL A 283 8.38 30.91 30.09
N ALA A 284 7.57 29.87 30.28
CA ALA A 284 6.12 30.00 30.40
C ALA A 284 5.74 30.73 31.70
N ASP A 285 6.41 30.40 32.80
CA ASP A 285 6.17 31.05 34.10
C ASP A 285 6.46 32.55 34.04
N GLN A 286 7.53 32.95 33.37
CA GLN A 286 7.88 34.35 33.22
C GLN A 286 6.85 35.15 32.40
N LEU A 287 6.34 34.57 31.31
CA LEU A 287 5.25 35.18 30.54
C LEU A 287 3.98 35.31 31.38
N ARG A 288 3.65 34.29 32.17
CA ARG A 288 2.46 34.27 33.03
C ARG A 288 2.51 35.29 34.16
N GLU A 289 3.66 35.39 34.84
CA GLU A 289 3.81 36.20 36.05
C GLU A 289 4.21 37.64 35.75
N ARG A 290 5.07 37.85 34.76
CA ARG A 290 5.72 39.15 34.49
C ARG A 290 5.34 39.73 33.13
N GLY A 291 4.57 39.02 32.31
CA GLY A 291 4.21 39.46 30.96
C GLY A 291 5.39 39.54 29.99
N VAL A 292 6.52 38.91 30.34
CA VAL A 292 7.75 38.96 29.53
C VAL A 292 7.70 37.83 28.49
N PRO A 293 7.73 38.14 27.18
CA PRO A 293 7.64 37.14 26.13
C PRO A 293 8.91 36.29 25.98
N PRO A 294 8.81 35.11 25.34
CA PRO A 294 9.98 34.33 24.92
C PRO A 294 10.86 35.10 23.93
N GLU A 295 12.00 34.51 23.55
CA GLU A 295 12.92 35.11 22.57
C GLU A 295 12.19 35.50 21.27
N PRO A 296 12.53 36.63 20.64
CA PRO A 296 11.84 37.11 19.44
C PRO A 296 11.77 36.08 18.31
N GLU A 297 12.83 35.29 18.14
CA GLU A 297 12.91 34.22 17.14
C GLU A 297 11.97 33.06 17.49
N LEU A 298 11.89 32.68 18.77
CA LEU A 298 10.93 31.68 19.24
C LEU A 298 9.50 32.20 19.10
N LEU A 299 9.23 33.46 19.47
CA LEU A 299 7.93 34.09 19.32
C LEU A 299 7.49 34.15 17.85
N THR A 300 8.41 34.48 16.95
CA THR A 300 8.16 34.51 15.49
C THR A 300 7.77 33.12 15.01
N ARG A 301 8.50 32.08 15.41
CA ARG A 301 8.17 30.69 15.09
C ARG A 301 6.80 30.25 15.63
N ILE A 302 6.47 30.61 16.86
CA ILE A 302 5.16 30.32 17.46
C ILE A 302 4.03 30.94 16.63
N ARG A 303 4.23 32.18 16.15
CA ARG A 303 3.29 32.88 15.27
C ARG A 303 3.17 32.23 13.89
N GLU A 304 4.30 31.85 13.28
CA GLU A 304 4.33 31.13 11.99
C GLU A 304 3.58 29.79 12.06
N ARG A 305 3.58 29.13 13.23
CA ARG A 305 2.78 27.92 13.50
C ARG A 305 1.32 28.19 13.87
N GLY A 306 0.86 29.44 13.79
CA GLY A 306 -0.51 29.81 14.16
C GLY A 306 -0.85 29.49 15.63
N PHE A 307 0.15 29.52 16.51
CA PHE A 307 0.04 29.20 17.94
C PHE A 307 -0.44 27.76 18.24
N GLN A 308 -0.29 26.83 17.30
CA GLN A 308 -0.64 25.41 17.52
C GLN A 308 0.60 24.62 17.97
N PRO A 309 0.57 23.99 19.17
CA PRO A 309 1.64 23.10 19.60
C PRO A 309 1.83 21.96 18.61
N VAL A 310 3.08 21.61 18.34
CA VAL A 310 3.44 20.41 17.58
C VAL A 310 3.90 19.34 18.54
N TRP A 311 3.53 18.10 18.26
CA TRP A 311 4.04 16.93 18.94
C TRP A 311 5.17 16.34 18.10
N PRO A 312 6.45 16.56 18.42
CA PRO A 312 7.56 16.05 17.64
C PRO A 312 7.62 14.51 17.75
N PRO A 313 8.13 13.84 16.71
CA PRO A 313 8.38 12.41 16.73
C PRO A 313 9.27 11.97 17.89
N ASP A 314 9.19 10.69 18.26
CA ASP A 314 9.86 10.15 19.46
C ASP A 314 11.38 10.30 19.39
N VAL A 315 11.97 10.05 18.22
CA VAL A 315 13.42 10.24 17.98
C VAL A 315 13.86 11.69 18.19
N VAL A 316 13.01 12.67 17.85
CA VAL A 316 13.32 14.10 18.03
C VAL A 316 13.26 14.48 19.50
N ARG A 317 12.27 13.97 20.25
CA ARG A 317 12.16 14.20 21.70
C ARG A 317 13.31 13.55 22.46
N ALA A 318 13.67 12.32 22.12
CA ALA A 318 14.82 11.62 22.66
C ALA A 318 16.14 12.35 22.32
N ALA A 319 16.26 12.91 21.11
CA ALA A 319 17.40 13.73 20.73
C ALA A 319 17.49 15.04 21.52
N ALA A 320 16.35 15.69 21.79
CA ALA A 320 16.29 16.91 22.60
C ALA A 320 16.70 16.64 24.05
N GLU A 321 16.25 15.52 24.62
CA GLU A 321 16.69 15.07 25.94
C GLU A 321 18.20 14.75 25.96
N ALA A 322 18.70 14.03 24.95
CA ALA A 322 20.12 13.73 24.84
C ALA A 322 20.97 15.01 24.73
N ASP A 323 20.49 16.02 24.00
CA ASP A 323 21.12 17.33 23.89
C ASP A 323 21.23 18.05 25.23
N LEU A 324 20.16 18.05 26.03
CA LEU A 324 20.14 18.64 27.38
C LEU A 324 21.10 17.92 28.35
N LEU A 325 21.17 16.59 28.26
CA LEU A 325 21.95 15.76 29.18
C LEU A 325 23.41 15.53 28.71
N GLY A 326 23.76 16.01 27.51
CA GLY A 326 25.06 15.72 26.90
C GLY A 326 25.27 14.23 26.60
N HIS A 327 24.19 13.51 26.31
CA HIS A 327 24.21 12.09 25.96
C HIS A 327 24.34 11.90 24.43
N PRO A 328 24.77 10.71 23.95
CA PRO A 328 24.74 10.39 22.54
C PRO A 328 23.33 10.53 21.96
N ARG A 329 23.22 11.13 20.76
CA ARG A 329 21.94 11.27 20.05
C ARG A 329 21.39 9.89 19.64
N PRO A 330 20.06 9.71 19.65
CA PRO A 330 19.43 8.44 19.32
C PRO A 330 19.65 8.07 17.85
N THR A 331 19.79 6.76 17.61
CA THR A 331 19.87 6.12 16.29
C THR A 331 18.62 5.31 15.94
N GLU A 332 17.69 5.18 16.89
CA GLU A 332 16.40 4.52 16.70
C GLU A 332 15.39 5.54 16.19
N TRP A 333 15.07 5.43 14.91
CA TRP A 333 14.03 6.23 14.25
C TRP A 333 12.70 5.49 14.37
N GLY A 334 11.64 6.19 14.76
CA GLY A 334 10.31 5.62 14.93
C GLY A 334 9.68 5.19 13.60
N PRO A 335 8.54 4.48 13.64
CA PRO A 335 7.83 3.98 12.45
C PRO A 335 7.41 5.09 11.49
N GLU A 336 7.26 6.32 11.96
CA GLU A 336 6.94 7.50 11.14
C GLU A 336 8.03 7.90 10.13
N PHE A 337 9.25 7.36 10.28
CA PHE A 337 10.36 7.54 9.33
C PHE A 337 10.69 6.27 8.55
N ALA A 338 9.93 5.19 8.74
CA ALA A 338 10.02 4.01 7.89
C ALA A 338 9.41 4.32 6.51
N GLU A 339 9.82 3.57 5.48
CA GLU A 339 9.09 3.62 4.21
C GLU A 339 7.63 3.25 4.46
N PRO A 340 6.68 4.00 3.88
CA PRO A 340 5.26 3.75 4.10
C PRO A 340 4.90 2.35 3.58
N ASP A 341 4.21 1.58 4.42
CA ASP A 341 3.59 0.33 4.02
C ASP A 341 2.48 0.64 3.00
N GLU A 342 2.69 0.24 1.74
CA GLU A 342 1.73 0.46 0.65
C GLU A 342 0.34 -0.11 0.96
N VAL A 343 0.26 -1.20 1.76
CA VAL A 343 -1.02 -1.73 2.26
C VAL A 343 -1.66 -0.75 3.23
N ALA A 344 -0.90 -0.15 4.14
CA ALA A 344 -1.41 0.84 5.07
C ALA A 344 -1.96 2.09 4.35
N LEU A 345 -1.30 2.52 3.26
CA LEU A 345 -1.77 3.63 2.41
C LEU A 345 -3.11 3.33 1.73
N VAL A 346 -3.39 2.06 1.38
CA VAL A 346 -4.73 1.64 0.93
C VAL A 346 -5.74 1.73 2.06
N GLU A 347 -5.36 1.28 3.25
CA GLU A 347 -6.29 1.16 4.38
C GLU A 347 -6.73 2.51 4.94
N ASP A 348 -5.83 3.51 4.97
CA ASP A 348 -6.17 4.86 5.43
C ASP A 348 -6.75 5.75 4.32
N GLY A 349 -6.71 5.29 3.06
CA GLY A 349 -7.24 6.00 1.90
C GLY A 349 -6.38 7.17 1.43
N SER A 350 -5.11 7.23 1.85
CA SER A 350 -4.16 8.26 1.42
C SER A 350 -3.63 8.04 0.00
N ALA A 351 -3.69 6.81 -0.53
CA ALA A 351 -3.36 6.49 -1.92
C ALA A 351 -4.56 5.95 -2.69
N LEU A 352 -4.80 6.50 -3.90
CA LEU A 352 -5.89 6.06 -4.78
C LEU A 352 -5.56 4.78 -5.57
N ASP A 353 -4.29 4.58 -5.93
CA ASP A 353 -3.79 3.41 -6.67
C ASP A 353 -2.32 3.16 -6.28
N PRO A 354 -2.07 2.64 -5.07
CA PRO A 354 -0.71 2.27 -4.66
C PRO A 354 -0.22 1.10 -5.50
N GLY A 355 1.09 1.07 -5.77
CA GLY A 355 1.73 0.08 -6.63
C GLY A 355 1.86 -1.30 -5.99
N LEU A 356 0.76 -1.84 -5.44
CA LEU A 356 0.75 -3.08 -4.68
C LEU A 356 1.27 -4.27 -5.49
N THR A 357 2.05 -5.10 -4.83
CA THR A 357 2.33 -6.45 -5.32
C THR A 357 1.07 -7.32 -5.28
N ALA A 358 1.06 -8.43 -6.02
CA ALA A 358 -0.09 -9.35 -6.00
C ALA A 358 -0.35 -9.93 -4.59
N ALA A 359 0.70 -10.17 -3.79
CA ALA A 359 0.56 -10.70 -2.44
C ALA A 359 -0.12 -9.68 -1.49
N GLU A 360 0.31 -8.42 -1.55
CA GLU A 360 -0.30 -7.31 -0.80
C GLU A 360 -1.75 -7.07 -1.24
N LEU A 361 -1.99 -7.05 -2.55
CA LEU A 361 -3.34 -6.93 -3.12
C LEU A 361 -4.26 -8.06 -2.67
N PHE A 362 -3.80 -9.31 -2.65
CA PHE A 362 -4.63 -10.43 -2.20
C PHE A 362 -4.86 -10.40 -0.68
N THR A 363 -3.92 -9.85 0.09
CA THR A 363 -4.12 -9.57 1.52
C THR A 363 -5.24 -8.56 1.72
N VAL A 364 -5.23 -7.45 0.96
CA VAL A 364 -6.31 -6.45 0.93
C VAL A 364 -7.63 -7.10 0.48
N LEU A 365 -7.62 -7.93 -0.57
CA LEU A 365 -8.80 -8.62 -1.07
C LEU A 365 -9.45 -9.51 -0.01
N VAL A 366 -8.66 -10.35 0.69
CA VAL A 366 -9.16 -11.20 1.77
C VAL A 366 -9.74 -10.34 2.89
N LYS A 367 -9.06 -9.25 3.27
CA LYS A 367 -9.57 -8.33 4.30
C LYS A 367 -10.91 -7.72 3.90
N ARG A 368 -11.06 -7.23 2.66
CA ARG A 368 -12.34 -6.70 2.15
C ARG A 368 -13.43 -7.77 2.13
N LEU A 369 -13.12 -8.99 1.71
CA LEU A 369 -14.07 -10.11 1.75
C LEU A 369 -14.52 -10.42 3.19
N ASP A 370 -13.59 -10.45 4.16
CA ASP A 370 -13.89 -10.64 5.59
C ASP A 370 -14.77 -9.50 6.13
N GLU A 371 -14.48 -8.24 5.78
CA GLU A 371 -15.28 -7.06 6.16
C GLU A 371 -16.73 -7.11 5.64
N TYR A 372 -16.95 -7.71 4.46
CA TYR A 372 -18.29 -7.96 3.90
C TYR A 372 -18.91 -9.29 4.37
N GLY A 373 -18.25 -10.01 5.29
CA GLY A 373 -18.77 -11.25 5.87
C GLY A 373 -18.75 -12.44 4.92
N VAL A 374 -17.90 -12.42 3.89
CA VAL A 374 -17.67 -13.56 3.00
C VAL A 374 -16.86 -14.62 3.75
N SER A 375 -17.36 -15.86 3.78
CA SER A 375 -16.65 -16.97 4.39
C SER A 375 -15.40 -17.32 3.59
N ARG A 376 -14.28 -17.57 4.28
CA ARG A 376 -13.05 -18.11 3.68
C ARG A 376 -13.24 -19.50 3.04
N ASP A 377 -14.33 -20.19 3.36
CA ASP A 377 -14.72 -21.45 2.70
C ASP A 377 -15.49 -21.25 1.40
N ALA A 378 -15.86 -20.01 1.06
CA ALA A 378 -16.60 -19.71 -0.16
C ALA A 378 -15.72 -19.53 -1.40
N TYR A 379 -14.41 -19.40 -1.22
CA TYR A 379 -13.46 -19.13 -2.30
C TYR A 379 -12.09 -19.78 -2.06
N ARG A 380 -11.24 -19.76 -3.10
CA ARG A 380 -9.81 -20.09 -3.02
C ARG A 380 -9.00 -19.03 -3.76
N ILE A 381 -7.81 -18.72 -3.24
CA ILE A 381 -6.81 -17.87 -3.91
C ILE A 381 -5.53 -18.71 -4.03
N GLY A 382 -4.91 -18.71 -5.21
CA GLY A 382 -3.69 -19.46 -5.51
C GLY A 382 -3.89 -20.98 -5.71
N SER A 383 -5.11 -21.48 -5.51
CA SER A 383 -5.50 -22.87 -5.72
C SER A 383 -6.97 -22.93 -6.16
N HIS A 384 -7.42 -24.09 -6.63
CA HIS A 384 -8.83 -24.33 -6.95
C HIS A 384 -9.43 -25.45 -6.11
N ALA A 385 -10.75 -25.40 -5.95
CA ALA A 385 -11.53 -26.44 -5.31
C ALA A 385 -12.95 -26.48 -5.89
N ASP A 386 -13.48 -27.69 -6.07
CA ASP A 386 -14.81 -27.89 -6.64
C ASP A 386 -15.91 -27.20 -5.84
N GLY A 387 -16.83 -26.60 -6.58
CA GLY A 387 -17.98 -25.85 -6.08
C GLY A 387 -17.67 -24.40 -5.71
N LEU A 388 -16.40 -24.00 -5.62
CA LEU A 388 -15.97 -22.68 -5.14
C LEU A 388 -15.56 -21.74 -6.29
N TRP A 389 -15.61 -20.45 -6.01
CA TRP A 389 -14.97 -19.44 -6.84
C TRP A 389 -13.48 -19.39 -6.51
N CYS A 390 -12.64 -19.47 -7.53
CA CYS A 390 -11.20 -19.56 -7.37
C CYS A 390 -10.54 -18.46 -8.19
N LEU A 391 -9.59 -17.78 -7.57
CA LEU A 391 -8.63 -16.91 -8.25
C LEU A 391 -7.30 -17.63 -8.25
N GLU A 392 -6.78 -17.97 -9.42
CA GLU A 392 -5.50 -18.66 -9.53
C GLU A 392 -4.68 -18.11 -10.69
N ARG A 393 -3.39 -18.44 -10.67
CA ARG A 393 -2.48 -18.13 -11.77
C ARG A 393 -2.54 -19.26 -12.80
N VAL A 394 -2.80 -18.90 -14.05
CA VAL A 394 -2.78 -19.82 -15.20
C VAL A 394 -1.76 -19.28 -16.21
N GLY A 395 -0.56 -19.86 -16.22
CA GLY A 395 0.58 -19.32 -16.96
C GLY A 395 0.98 -17.94 -16.44
N ALA A 396 0.94 -16.93 -17.31
CA ALA A 396 1.19 -15.53 -16.97
C ALA A 396 -0.08 -14.69 -16.85
N ARG A 397 -1.25 -15.33 -16.74
CA ARG A 397 -2.51 -14.64 -16.52
C ARG A 397 -3.16 -15.09 -15.22
N TRP A 398 -4.14 -14.31 -14.80
CA TRP A 398 -4.95 -14.58 -13.62
C TRP A 398 -6.33 -15.02 -14.06
N GLN A 399 -6.74 -16.19 -13.61
CA GLN A 399 -8.06 -16.72 -13.90
C GLN A 399 -8.95 -16.57 -12.67
N VAL A 400 -10.18 -16.12 -12.89
CA VAL A 400 -11.27 -16.24 -11.94
C VAL A 400 -12.35 -17.12 -12.53
N ALA A 401 -12.65 -18.22 -11.85
CA ALA A 401 -13.66 -19.17 -12.30
C ALA A 401 -14.32 -19.87 -11.11
N ARG A 402 -15.54 -20.38 -11.32
CA ARG A 402 -16.09 -21.41 -10.44
C ARG A 402 -15.63 -22.78 -10.94
N TYR A 403 -15.23 -23.67 -10.05
CA TYR A 403 -14.78 -25.01 -10.42
C TYR A 403 -15.87 -26.07 -10.26
N GLU A 404 -15.98 -26.99 -11.21
CA GLU A 404 -16.85 -28.17 -11.14
C GLU A 404 -16.13 -29.39 -11.74
N ASN A 405 -15.98 -30.47 -10.95
CA ASN A 405 -15.26 -31.71 -11.33
C ASN A 405 -13.80 -31.47 -11.77
N GLY A 406 -13.11 -30.54 -11.13
CA GLY A 406 -11.74 -30.14 -11.43
C GLY A 406 -11.60 -29.18 -12.61
N GLU A 407 -12.70 -28.80 -13.27
CA GLU A 407 -12.68 -27.96 -14.46
C GLU A 407 -13.29 -26.57 -14.19
N PRO A 408 -12.73 -25.48 -14.76
CA PRO A 408 -13.28 -24.15 -14.61
C PRO A 408 -14.54 -23.97 -15.46
N VAL A 409 -15.61 -23.48 -14.84
CA VAL A 409 -16.89 -23.16 -15.49
C VAL A 409 -16.88 -21.68 -15.90
N ARG A 410 -16.83 -21.44 -17.22
CA ARG A 410 -16.80 -20.10 -17.83
C ARG A 410 -15.69 -19.21 -17.22
N PRO A 411 -14.42 -19.62 -17.30
CA PRO A 411 -13.33 -18.85 -16.73
C PRO A 411 -13.23 -17.46 -17.36
N THR A 412 -13.01 -16.46 -16.53
CA THR A 412 -12.57 -15.12 -16.96
C THR A 412 -11.08 -15.00 -16.69
N VAL A 413 -10.32 -14.54 -17.68
CA VAL A 413 -8.85 -14.48 -17.61
C VAL A 413 -8.41 -13.02 -17.77
N PHE A 414 -7.51 -12.59 -16.88
CA PHE A 414 -7.05 -11.21 -16.77
C PHE A 414 -5.52 -11.14 -16.87
N PRO A 415 -4.97 -10.09 -17.49
CA PRO A 415 -3.54 -9.84 -17.46
C PRO A 415 -3.08 -9.43 -16.05
N ARG A 416 -3.90 -8.66 -15.33
CA ARG A 416 -3.54 -8.07 -14.04
C ARG A 416 -4.19 -8.76 -12.83
N PRO A 417 -3.48 -8.95 -11.70
CA PRO A 417 -4.08 -9.49 -10.49
C PRO A 417 -5.11 -8.53 -9.90
N ALA A 418 -4.98 -7.20 -10.13
CA ALA A 418 -5.96 -6.20 -9.72
C ALA A 418 -7.34 -6.45 -10.33
N GLU A 419 -7.40 -6.73 -11.63
CA GLU A 419 -8.64 -7.02 -12.34
C GLU A 419 -9.23 -8.36 -11.89
N ALA A 420 -8.38 -9.38 -11.71
CA ALA A 420 -8.82 -10.67 -11.17
C ALA A 420 -9.34 -10.55 -9.73
N ALA A 421 -8.70 -9.74 -8.89
CA ALA A 421 -9.15 -9.47 -7.52
C ALA A 421 -10.52 -8.77 -7.52
N GLN A 422 -10.71 -7.77 -8.39
CA GLN A 422 -11.99 -7.09 -8.57
C GLN A 422 -13.08 -8.05 -9.08
N GLU A 423 -12.75 -8.94 -10.03
CA GLU A 423 -13.68 -9.95 -10.52
C GLU A 423 -14.08 -10.95 -9.43
N LEU A 424 -13.13 -11.46 -8.63
CA LEU A 424 -13.44 -12.37 -7.53
C LEU A 424 -14.33 -11.67 -6.49
N LEU A 425 -13.99 -10.43 -6.13
CA LEU A 425 -14.78 -9.61 -5.22
C LEU A 425 -16.22 -9.43 -5.74
N GLY A 426 -16.38 -9.03 -7.00
CA GLY A 426 -17.68 -8.88 -7.64
C GLY A 426 -18.45 -10.21 -7.73
N ALA A 427 -17.76 -11.29 -8.11
CA ALA A 427 -18.35 -12.62 -8.22
C ALA A 427 -18.92 -13.11 -6.88
N LEU A 428 -18.30 -12.77 -5.76
CA LEU A 428 -18.74 -13.14 -4.42
C LEU A 428 -19.80 -12.19 -3.84
N LEU A 429 -19.72 -10.88 -4.11
CA LEU A 429 -20.58 -9.89 -3.47
C LEU A 429 -21.88 -9.55 -4.25
N ILE A 430 -21.90 -9.70 -5.58
CA ILE A 430 -23.09 -9.38 -6.39
C ILE A 430 -24.25 -10.33 -6.07
N PHE A 431 -23.95 -11.61 -5.79
CA PHE A 431 -24.98 -12.62 -5.55
C PHE A 431 -25.05 -13.00 -4.07
N PRO A 432 -26.12 -12.64 -3.36
CA PRO A 432 -26.25 -12.83 -1.91
C PRO A 432 -26.08 -14.25 -1.36
N ALA A 433 -26.10 -15.29 -2.18
CA ALA A 433 -25.93 -16.68 -1.71
C ALA A 433 -24.48 -17.18 -1.81
N ARG A 434 -23.64 -16.49 -2.58
CA ARG A 434 -22.25 -16.88 -2.84
C ARG A 434 -21.27 -16.62 -1.69
N PRO A 435 -21.45 -15.62 -0.81
CA PRO A 435 -20.57 -15.41 0.34
C PRO A 435 -20.40 -16.62 1.27
N TRP A 436 -21.29 -17.61 1.17
CA TRP A 436 -21.30 -18.83 1.98
C TRP A 436 -21.25 -20.12 1.16
N ALA A 437 -20.94 -20.03 -0.15
CA ALA A 437 -21.00 -21.15 -1.09
C ALA A 437 -22.33 -21.94 -1.05
N GLY A 438 -23.44 -21.28 -0.71
CA GLY A 438 -24.74 -21.93 -0.55
C GLY A 438 -24.87 -22.89 0.64
N ARG A 439 -23.91 -22.89 1.59
CA ARG A 439 -23.96 -23.69 2.82
C ARG A 439 -24.66 -22.92 3.95
N GLU A 440 -25.25 -23.68 4.87
CA GLU A 440 -25.75 -23.15 6.15
C GLU A 440 -24.54 -22.69 7.00
N THR A 441 -24.63 -21.52 7.62
CA THR A 441 -23.48 -20.87 8.29
C THR A 441 -23.47 -21.10 9.79
N ALA A 442 -22.31 -20.98 10.46
CA ALA A 442 -22.23 -21.02 11.93
C ALA A 442 -23.16 -19.98 12.60
N LEU A 443 -23.34 -18.83 11.96
CA LEU A 443 -24.26 -17.73 12.36
C LEU A 443 -25.75 -18.09 12.25
N GLU A 444 -26.08 -19.29 11.78
CA GLU A 444 -27.43 -19.86 11.70
C GLU A 444 -27.70 -20.91 12.78
N THR A 445 -26.67 -21.25 13.58
CA THR A 445 -26.84 -22.10 14.76
C THR A 445 -27.36 -21.29 15.95
N GLY A 446 -28.22 -21.89 16.77
CA GLY A 446 -28.81 -21.23 17.95
C GLY A 446 -27.81 -20.69 18.98
N LYS A 447 -26.53 -21.08 18.91
CA LYS A 447 -25.47 -20.60 19.82
C LYS A 447 -24.98 -19.18 19.52
N GLN A 448 -25.10 -18.69 18.28
CA GLN A 448 -24.57 -17.38 17.84
C GLN A 448 -25.67 -16.36 17.51
N VAL A 449 -26.94 -16.74 17.69
CA VAL A 449 -28.08 -15.85 17.42
C VAL A 449 -28.07 -14.63 18.35
N ALA A 450 -27.61 -14.80 19.60
CA ALA A 450 -27.51 -13.73 20.58
C ALA A 450 -26.45 -12.67 20.23
N ASP A 451 -25.47 -13.02 19.40
CA ASP A 451 -24.34 -12.12 19.06
C ASP A 451 -24.72 -11.08 17.99
N TRP A 452 -25.90 -11.21 17.35
CA TRP A 452 -26.37 -10.21 16.39
C TRP A 452 -26.74 -8.89 17.08
N PRO A 453 -26.25 -7.74 16.59
CA PRO A 453 -26.43 -6.45 17.27
C PRO A 453 -27.86 -5.92 17.21
N ILE A 454 -28.72 -6.48 16.36
CA ILE A 454 -30.15 -6.16 16.28
C ILE A 454 -30.93 -7.45 16.46
N GLN A 455 -31.75 -7.48 17.50
CA GLN A 455 -32.61 -8.61 17.84
C GLN A 455 -34.07 -8.31 17.50
N PRO A 456 -34.87 -9.33 17.12
CA PRO A 456 -36.32 -9.22 17.08
C PRO A 456 -36.84 -8.86 18.48
N VAL A 457 -37.82 -7.96 18.55
CA VAL A 457 -38.52 -7.67 19.83
C VAL A 457 -39.45 -8.81 20.23
N ASP A 458 -39.92 -8.79 21.47
CA ASP A 458 -40.83 -9.81 22.01
C ASP A 458 -42.06 -10.01 21.10
N GLY A 459 -42.36 -11.27 20.80
CA GLY A 459 -43.46 -11.66 19.92
C GLY A 459 -43.15 -11.65 18.43
N GLU A 460 -41.98 -11.17 18.00
CA GLU A 460 -41.51 -11.32 16.62
C GLU A 460 -40.79 -12.65 16.37
N PRO A 461 -40.74 -13.12 15.11
CA PRO A 461 -40.01 -14.35 14.79
C PRO A 461 -38.53 -14.25 15.16
N PRO A 462 -37.94 -15.33 15.71
CA PRO A 462 -36.52 -15.35 16.05
C PRO A 462 -35.65 -15.28 14.79
N LEU A 463 -34.38 -14.85 14.94
CA LEU A 463 -33.42 -14.79 13.83
C LEU A 463 -33.11 -16.18 13.22
N THR A 464 -33.45 -17.28 13.90
CA THR A 464 -33.39 -18.63 13.34
C THR A 464 -34.37 -18.85 12.18
N LEU A 465 -35.38 -17.97 12.03
CA LEU A 465 -36.25 -17.95 10.84
C LEU A 465 -35.48 -17.49 9.58
N LEU A 466 -34.30 -16.88 9.75
CA LEU A 466 -33.52 -16.28 8.67
C LEU A 466 -32.22 -17.04 8.42
N ARG A 467 -32.03 -17.44 7.17
CA ARG A 467 -30.73 -17.83 6.61
C ARG A 467 -30.08 -16.68 5.84
N ASN A 468 -28.81 -16.80 5.50
CA ASN A 468 -28.00 -15.80 4.80
C ASN A 468 -28.04 -14.43 5.50
N LYS A 469 -28.00 -14.45 6.85
CA LYS A 469 -28.10 -13.24 7.66
C LYS A 469 -26.87 -12.36 7.43
N ARG A 470 -27.09 -11.05 7.29
CA ARG A 470 -26.01 -10.05 7.22
C ARG A 470 -26.51 -8.68 7.70
N MET A 471 -25.58 -7.85 8.14
CA MET A 471 -25.85 -6.44 8.39
C MET A 471 -25.80 -5.67 7.08
N ILE A 472 -26.82 -4.86 6.80
CA ILE A 472 -26.82 -3.95 5.64
C ILE A 472 -27.31 -2.57 6.05
N ARG A 473 -26.92 -1.55 5.29
CA ARG A 473 -27.50 -0.21 5.37
C ARG A 473 -28.53 -0.05 4.26
N LEU A 474 -29.80 -0.01 4.61
CA LEU A 474 -30.86 0.32 3.66
C LEU A 474 -30.82 1.81 3.35
N ALA A 475 -30.98 2.17 2.07
CA ALA A 475 -31.00 3.56 1.64
C ALA A 475 -32.33 4.25 1.97
N GLU A 476 -32.30 5.58 2.02
CA GLU A 476 -33.52 6.39 2.01
C GLU A 476 -34.41 6.03 0.81
N GLY A 477 -35.73 6.08 1.00
CA GLY A 477 -36.72 5.68 0.00
C GLY A 477 -36.93 4.18 -0.12
N THR A 478 -36.12 3.34 0.54
CA THR A 478 -36.32 1.88 0.53
C THR A 478 -37.68 1.53 1.12
N GLY A 479 -38.52 0.84 0.34
CA GLY A 479 -39.83 0.38 0.79
C GLY A 479 -39.76 -0.94 1.57
N VAL A 480 -40.51 -1.03 2.66
CA VAL A 480 -40.66 -2.26 3.45
C VAL A 480 -42.12 -2.59 3.73
N THR A 481 -42.45 -3.87 3.69
CA THR A 481 -43.79 -4.41 3.99
C THR A 481 -43.76 -5.10 5.35
N ARG A 482 -44.73 -4.82 6.21
CA ARG A 482 -44.89 -5.46 7.52
C ARG A 482 -46.23 -6.19 7.60
N TYR A 483 -46.21 -7.38 8.18
CA TYR A 483 -47.40 -8.17 8.51
C TYR A 483 -47.52 -8.25 10.03
N GLY A 484 -48.14 -7.24 10.65
CA GLY A 484 -48.22 -7.07 12.11
C GLY A 484 -48.41 -5.60 12.54
N GLY A 485 -48.67 -5.38 13.84
CA GLY A 485 -48.87 -4.05 14.45
C GLY A 485 -47.59 -3.20 14.52
N THR A 486 -47.66 -1.94 14.94
CA THR A 486 -46.50 -1.01 14.92
C THR A 486 -45.45 -1.25 16.02
N ASP A 487 -45.74 -2.14 16.97
CA ASP A 487 -44.95 -2.52 18.13
C ASP A 487 -43.77 -3.46 17.83
N GLY A 488 -43.75 -4.07 16.65
CA GLY A 488 -42.66 -4.95 16.22
C GLY A 488 -41.66 -4.32 15.25
N ASN A 489 -40.51 -4.95 15.10
CA ASN A 489 -39.38 -4.51 14.27
C ASN A 489 -39.05 -5.42 13.08
N PHE A 490 -39.87 -6.45 12.85
CA PHE A 490 -39.69 -7.39 11.74
C PHE A 490 -40.49 -6.95 10.51
N ALA A 491 -39.82 -6.81 9.36
CA ALA A 491 -40.41 -6.40 8.10
C ALA A 491 -39.83 -7.20 6.94
N PHE A 492 -40.35 -6.97 5.74
CA PHE A 492 -39.93 -7.62 4.50
C PHE A 492 -39.64 -6.60 3.43
N ALA A 493 -38.86 -6.98 2.42
CA ALA A 493 -38.73 -6.17 1.22
C ALA A 493 -40.10 -5.89 0.60
N ARG A 494 -40.32 -4.65 0.14
CA ARG A 494 -41.57 -4.25 -0.49
C ARG A 494 -41.99 -5.22 -1.58
N GLY A 495 -43.25 -5.64 -1.56
CA GLY A 495 -43.80 -6.59 -2.54
C GLY A 495 -43.55 -8.05 -2.20
N THR A 496 -42.96 -8.37 -1.04
CA THR A 496 -42.88 -9.76 -0.57
C THR A 496 -44.28 -10.31 -0.34
N ARG A 497 -44.63 -11.34 -1.12
CA ARG A 497 -45.89 -12.08 -0.97
C ARG A 497 -45.96 -12.79 0.38
N PHE A 498 -47.16 -12.89 0.95
CA PHE A 498 -47.36 -13.47 2.27
C PHE A 498 -46.84 -14.92 2.39
N ASP A 499 -47.00 -15.74 1.35
CA ASP A 499 -46.51 -17.13 1.31
C ASP A 499 -44.98 -17.27 1.39
N ARG A 500 -44.25 -16.17 1.16
CA ARG A 500 -42.79 -16.14 1.30
C ARG A 500 -42.32 -15.58 2.65
N THR A 501 -43.23 -15.18 3.52
CA THR A 501 -42.89 -14.57 4.82
C THR A 501 -42.58 -15.60 5.90
N SER A 502 -43.01 -16.84 5.70
CA SER A 502 -42.99 -17.89 6.72
C SER A 502 -43.78 -17.54 7.99
N LEU A 503 -44.65 -16.54 7.97
CA LEU A 503 -45.46 -16.16 9.13
C LEU A 503 -46.73 -17.04 9.24
N PRO A 504 -47.28 -17.19 10.46
CA PRO A 504 -48.59 -17.82 10.66
C PRO A 504 -49.69 -17.06 9.91
N VAL A 505 -50.64 -17.79 9.31
CA VAL A 505 -51.73 -17.25 8.47
C VAL A 505 -52.57 -16.16 9.17
N SER A 506 -52.64 -16.16 10.50
CA SER A 506 -53.29 -15.11 11.28
C SER A 506 -52.72 -13.70 11.06
N ARG A 507 -51.47 -13.57 10.57
CA ARG A 507 -50.83 -12.29 10.23
C ARG A 507 -51.12 -11.80 8.81
N ALA A 508 -51.77 -12.59 7.95
CA ALA A 508 -51.95 -12.26 6.53
C ALA A 508 -52.75 -10.96 6.30
N GLY A 509 -53.75 -10.69 7.14
CA GLY A 509 -54.58 -9.49 7.05
C GLY A 509 -53.96 -8.21 7.63
N GLN A 510 -52.79 -8.29 8.27
CA GLN A 510 -52.18 -7.18 9.00
C GLN A 510 -51.10 -6.47 8.18
N ARG A 511 -51.39 -6.18 6.91
CA ARG A 511 -50.40 -5.66 5.95
C ARG A 511 -50.28 -4.13 6.00
N HIS A 512 -49.07 -3.67 6.28
CA HIS A 512 -48.69 -2.25 6.30
C HIS A 512 -47.47 -2.01 5.40
N GLU A 513 -47.45 -0.89 4.68
CA GLU A 513 -46.33 -0.48 3.84
C GLU A 513 -45.65 0.76 4.43
N TYR A 514 -44.33 0.77 4.41
CA TYR A 514 -43.50 1.87 4.90
C TYR A 514 -42.40 2.20 3.90
N ALA A 515 -41.81 3.39 4.02
CA ALA A 515 -40.58 3.77 3.32
C ALA A 515 -39.59 4.41 4.29
N LEU A 516 -38.31 4.11 4.15
CA LEU A 516 -37.26 4.76 4.95
C LEU A 516 -37.14 6.24 4.57
N ALA A 517 -37.11 7.13 5.56
CA ALA A 517 -36.88 8.57 5.38
C ALA A 517 -35.41 8.97 5.57
N ARG A 518 -34.58 8.04 6.05
CA ARG A 518 -33.11 8.15 6.09
C ARG A 518 -32.49 6.76 6.06
N PRO A 519 -31.18 6.63 5.77
CA PRO A 519 -30.52 5.33 5.78
C PRO A 519 -30.54 4.67 7.17
N LEU A 520 -30.82 3.36 7.23
CA LEU A 520 -30.84 2.58 8.48
C LEU A 520 -30.04 1.29 8.35
N TYR A 521 -29.27 0.95 9.39
CA TYR A 521 -28.64 -0.36 9.52
C TYR A 521 -29.67 -1.39 10.00
N VAL A 522 -29.76 -2.52 9.32
CA VAL A 522 -30.71 -3.61 9.62
C VAL A 522 -30.02 -4.97 9.48
N VAL A 523 -30.53 -5.96 10.21
CA VAL A 523 -30.24 -7.36 9.87
C VAL A 523 -31.16 -7.75 8.73
N THR A 524 -30.59 -8.21 7.62
CA THR A 524 -31.36 -8.80 6.52
C THR A 524 -31.13 -10.30 6.48
N GLY A 525 -32.08 -11.05 5.95
CA GLY A 525 -31.93 -12.47 5.70
C GLY A 525 -33.06 -13.01 4.82
N ILE A 526 -32.96 -14.30 4.48
CA ILE A 526 -33.95 -15.01 3.69
C ILE A 526 -34.74 -15.94 4.61
N THR A 527 -36.06 -15.86 4.57
CA THR A 527 -36.91 -16.73 5.39
C THR A 527 -36.76 -18.21 5.02
N VAL A 528 -36.62 -19.07 6.01
CA VAL A 528 -36.65 -20.53 5.85
C VAL A 528 -38.10 -21.03 5.82
N PRO A 529 -38.39 -22.23 5.26
CA PRO A 529 -39.73 -22.81 5.33
C PRO A 529 -40.21 -23.00 6.78
N TRP A 530 -41.35 -22.41 7.14
CA TRP A 530 -41.96 -22.53 8.47
C TRP A 530 -43.45 -22.19 8.43
N ALA A 531 -44.21 -22.59 9.45
CA ALA A 531 -45.66 -22.35 9.58
C ALA A 531 -46.51 -22.78 8.34
N GLY A 532 -46.09 -23.85 7.65
CA GLY A 532 -46.77 -24.34 6.44
C GLY A 532 -46.53 -23.50 5.18
N GLN A 533 -45.60 -22.54 5.23
CA GLN A 533 -45.22 -21.68 4.11
C GLN A 533 -43.84 -22.05 3.55
N PRO A 534 -43.62 -21.91 2.23
CA PRO A 534 -42.34 -22.24 1.59
C PRO A 534 -41.20 -21.27 1.93
N GLY A 535 -41.49 -20.05 2.39
CA GLY A 535 -40.48 -19.05 2.70
C GLY A 535 -39.77 -18.48 1.46
N GLY A 536 -38.51 -18.07 1.63
CA GLY A 536 -37.69 -17.48 0.58
C GLY A 536 -37.95 -15.99 0.32
N GLY A 537 -38.58 -15.28 1.25
CA GLY A 537 -38.76 -13.83 1.24
C GLY A 537 -37.56 -13.12 1.86
N VAL A 538 -37.26 -11.91 1.40
CA VAL A 538 -36.22 -11.05 2.01
C VAL A 538 -36.85 -10.35 3.21
N ALA A 539 -36.32 -10.62 4.40
CA ALA A 539 -36.74 -10.02 5.65
C ALA A 539 -35.71 -8.99 6.13
N TYR A 540 -36.18 -8.06 6.96
CA TYR A 540 -35.40 -7.06 7.67
C TYR A 540 -35.81 -7.03 9.13
N VAL A 541 -34.84 -7.01 10.03
CA VAL A 541 -35.04 -6.72 11.45
C VAL A 541 -34.43 -5.35 11.72
N LEU A 542 -35.29 -4.40 12.09
CA LEU A 542 -34.92 -3.01 12.32
C LEU A 542 -34.43 -2.80 13.78
N PRO A 543 -33.59 -1.77 14.04
CA PRO A 543 -33.06 -1.50 15.38
C PRO A 543 -34.13 -1.25 16.46
N LYS A 544 -35.30 -0.75 16.06
CA LYS A 544 -36.43 -0.44 16.94
C LYS A 544 -37.75 -0.87 16.30
N PRO A 545 -38.85 -0.94 17.06
CA PRO A 545 -40.19 -1.07 16.51
C PRO A 545 -40.52 -0.03 15.43
N LEU A 546 -41.32 -0.42 14.44
CA LEU A 546 -41.71 0.47 13.33
C LEU A 546 -42.41 1.75 13.83
N GLY A 547 -43.24 1.65 14.86
CA GLY A 547 -43.90 2.81 15.47
C GLY A 547 -42.91 3.83 16.06
N ALA A 548 -41.81 3.36 16.65
CA ALA A 548 -40.76 4.23 17.16
C ALA A 548 -39.97 4.90 16.02
N HIS A 549 -39.71 4.16 14.95
CA HIS A 549 -39.08 4.71 13.74
C HIS A 549 -39.98 5.74 13.01
N VAL A 550 -41.30 5.57 13.06
CA VAL A 550 -42.24 6.57 12.57
C VAL A 550 -42.24 7.82 13.46
N ALA A 551 -42.23 7.64 14.77
CA ALA A 551 -42.23 8.75 15.72
C ALA A 551 -40.96 9.62 15.64
N ASP A 552 -39.79 9.00 15.41
CA ASP A 552 -38.51 9.73 15.26
C ASP A 552 -38.21 10.17 13.82
N GLY A 553 -39.16 9.97 12.90
CA GLY A 553 -39.07 10.39 11.50
C GLY A 553 -38.06 9.61 10.66
N SER A 554 -37.58 8.44 11.11
CA SER A 554 -36.67 7.61 10.32
C SER A 554 -37.38 6.72 9.30
N VAL A 555 -38.67 6.46 9.50
CA VAL A 555 -39.52 5.69 8.59
C VAL A 555 -40.87 6.41 8.43
N GLU A 556 -41.44 6.38 7.23
CA GLU A 556 -42.76 6.93 6.94
C GLU A 556 -43.76 5.82 6.61
N HIS A 557 -44.95 5.90 7.18
CA HIS A 557 -46.05 4.99 6.83
C HIS A 557 -46.67 5.41 5.49
N ARG A 558 -46.76 4.48 4.54
CA ARG A 558 -47.26 4.69 3.17
C ARG A 558 -48.68 4.15 2.94
N GLY A 559 -49.26 3.48 3.92
CA GLY A 559 -50.66 3.01 3.91
C GLY A 559 -50.82 1.54 4.29
N SER A 560 -52.04 1.16 4.67
CA SER A 560 -52.46 -0.23 4.89
C SER A 560 -53.32 -0.69 3.71
N SER A 561 -52.94 -1.77 3.04
CA SER A 561 -53.82 -2.42 2.05
C SER A 561 -54.70 -3.43 2.77
N GLY A 562 -55.77 -2.93 3.40
CA GLY A 562 -56.87 -3.78 3.84
C GLY A 562 -57.81 -4.02 2.66
N THR A 563 -57.78 -5.22 2.08
CA THR A 563 -58.93 -5.72 1.31
C THR A 563 -60.14 -5.77 2.23
N SER A 564 -61.17 -5.02 1.86
CA SER A 564 -62.56 -5.23 2.29
C SER A 564 -63.07 -6.60 1.85
#